data_AF-A0A485CGL8-F1
#
_entry.id   AF-A0A485CGL8-F1
#
_cell.length_a   1.000
_cell.length_b   1.000
_cell.length_c   1.000
_cell.angle_alpha   90.00
_cell.angle_beta   90.00
_cell.angle_gamma   90.00
#
_symmetry.space_group_name_H-M   'P 1'
#
loop_
_entity.id
_entity.type
_entity.pdbx_description
1 polymer ?
#
loop_
_entity_poly.entity_id
_entity_poly.type
_entity_poly.pdbx_seq_one_letter_code
_entity_poly.pdbx_strand_id
1 'polypeptide(L)'
;MLSQDAMKKGYSIQRYDDDATLVTAAVSGQAYAVATSATLVNQIKKQNPKLSFEPKLTLTVFDLAIGVKKGEPELKEKLNEWIVTNLKNGKLNAIYEKYHGEAIPAEIINRK
;
A
#
# COMPACT_ATOMS: atom_id res chain seq x y z
N MET A 1 22.32 -8.73 6.50
CA MET A 1 20.87 -8.74 6.82
C MET A 1 20.46 -7.30 6.98
N LEU A 2 19.30 -6.89 6.43
CA LEU A 2 18.91 -5.47 6.35
C LEU A 2 19.05 -4.70 7.67
N SER A 3 18.72 -5.32 8.80
CA SER A 3 18.86 -4.73 10.14
C SER A 3 20.33 -4.50 10.56
N GLN A 4 21.25 -5.41 10.24
CA GLN A 4 22.68 -5.24 10.53
C GLN A 4 23.29 -4.09 9.72
N ASP A 5 22.88 -3.95 8.46
CA ASP A 5 23.40 -2.89 7.59
C ASP A 5 22.81 -1.52 7.94
N ALA A 6 21.55 -1.48 8.41
CA ALA A 6 20.94 -0.29 8.98
C ALA A 6 21.69 0.19 10.24
N MET A 7 22.01 -0.73 11.16
CA MET A 7 22.73 -0.39 12.39
C MET A 7 24.08 0.26 12.11
N LYS A 8 24.83 -0.23 11.10
CA LYS A 8 26.09 0.40 10.67
C LYS A 8 25.93 1.84 10.17
N LYS A 9 24.73 2.20 9.71
CA LYS A 9 24.37 3.54 9.23
C LYS A 9 23.66 4.39 10.30
N GLY A 10 23.61 3.93 11.55
CA GLY A 10 23.09 4.71 12.69
C GLY A 10 21.58 4.69 12.87
N TYR A 11 20.86 3.73 12.27
CA TYR A 11 19.43 3.56 12.47
C TYR A 11 19.05 2.08 12.65
N SER A 12 17.94 1.82 13.33
CA SER A 12 17.38 0.48 13.46
C SER A 12 16.25 0.27 12.45
N ILE A 13 16.09 -0.97 12.00
CA ILE A 13 14.91 -1.40 11.23
C ILE A 13 14.30 -2.59 11.96
N GLN A 14 13.02 -2.48 12.25
CA GLN A 14 12.20 -3.56 12.80
C GLN A 14 11.21 -4.03 11.74
N ARG A 15 11.11 -5.35 11.57
CA ARG A 15 10.01 -5.97 10.82
C ARG A 15 8.87 -6.25 11.79
N TYR A 16 7.66 -5.89 11.38
CA TYR A 16 6.43 -6.25 12.08
C TYR A 16 5.78 -7.42 11.34
N ASP A 17 5.03 -8.24 12.08
CA ASP A 17 4.37 -9.42 11.53
C ASP A 17 3.11 -9.06 10.72
N ASP A 18 2.48 -7.93 11.06
CA ASP A 18 1.27 -7.42 10.40
C ASP A 18 1.17 -5.88 10.43
N ASP A 19 0.19 -5.35 9.70
CA ASP A 19 -0.05 -3.91 9.62
C ASP A 19 -0.56 -3.32 10.95
N ALA A 20 -1.28 -4.09 11.76
CA ALA A 20 -1.87 -3.61 13.01
C ALA A 20 -0.79 -3.30 14.07
N THR A 21 0.20 -4.18 14.18
CA THR A 21 1.36 -4.02 15.04
C THR A 21 2.27 -2.89 14.56
N LEU A 22 2.47 -2.74 13.24
CA LEU A 22 3.18 -1.60 12.66
C LEU A 22 2.47 -0.27 12.97
N VAL A 23 1.15 -0.19 12.78
CA VAL A 23 0.35 1.00 13.09
C VAL A 23 0.43 1.33 14.58
N THR A 24 0.35 0.32 15.44
CA THR A 24 0.47 0.50 16.90
C THR A 24 1.84 1.09 17.27
N ALA A 25 2.92 0.59 16.67
CA ALA A 25 4.26 1.11 16.90
C ALA A 25 4.41 2.57 16.42
N ALA A 26 3.78 2.93 15.29
CA ALA A 26 3.76 4.31 14.81
C ALA A 26 2.96 5.23 15.74
N VAL A 27 1.74 4.84 16.11
CA VAL A 27 0.82 5.65 16.93
C VAL A 27 1.32 5.85 18.36
N SER A 28 2.06 4.87 18.89
CA SER A 28 2.69 4.95 20.22
C SER A 28 4.05 5.68 20.22
N GLY A 29 4.57 6.08 19.05
CA GLY A 29 5.87 6.73 18.92
C GLY A 29 7.07 5.80 19.02
N GLN A 30 6.87 4.47 19.04
CA GLN A 30 7.96 3.49 19.01
C GLN A 30 8.69 3.47 17.66
N ALA A 31 7.97 3.76 16.58
CA ALA A 31 8.53 3.90 15.24
C ALA A 31 8.54 5.38 14.83
N TYR A 32 9.71 5.91 14.48
CA TYR A 32 9.86 7.27 13.95
C TYR A 32 9.40 7.41 12.49
N ALA A 33 9.58 6.34 11.70
CA ALA A 33 9.15 6.25 10.31
C ALA A 33 8.61 4.85 10.05
N VAL A 34 7.68 4.74 9.10
CA VAL A 34 7.12 3.46 8.64
C VAL A 34 7.17 3.36 7.13
N ALA A 35 7.42 2.15 6.62
CA ALA A 35 7.32 1.82 5.21
C ALA A 35 6.01 1.05 5.01
N THR A 36 4.97 1.73 4.53
CA THR A 36 3.62 1.16 4.39
C THR A 36 2.82 1.86 3.28
N SER A 37 1.57 1.45 3.06
CA SER A 37 0.69 2.07 2.08
C SER A 37 0.19 3.46 2.52
N ALA A 38 -0.13 4.33 1.56
CA ALA A 38 -0.70 5.65 1.84
C ALA A 38 -1.98 5.57 2.68
N THR A 39 -2.78 4.52 2.48
CA THR A 39 -4.00 4.24 3.24
C THR A 39 -3.72 4.03 4.73
N LEU A 40 -2.67 3.28 5.07
CA LEU A 40 -2.28 3.06 6.46
C LEU A 40 -1.66 4.32 7.08
N VAL A 41 -0.92 5.13 6.30
CA VAL A 41 -0.49 6.45 6.75
C VAL A 41 -1.69 7.34 7.10
N ASN A 42 -2.73 7.35 6.26
CA ASN A 42 -3.96 8.09 6.53
C ASN A 42 -4.71 7.55 7.77
N GLN A 43 -4.66 6.24 8.02
CA GLN A 43 -5.21 5.65 9.23
C GLN A 43 -4.44 6.08 10.50
N ILE A 44 -3.10 6.07 10.46
CA ILE A 44 -2.25 6.55 11.57
C ILE A 44 -2.60 8.00 11.92
N LYS A 45 -2.70 8.88 10.90
CA LYS A 45 -3.10 10.29 11.08
C LYS A 45 -4.48 10.42 11.75
N LYS A 46 -5.46 9.60 11.35
CA LYS A 46 -6.81 9.62 11.95
C LYS A 46 -6.78 9.16 13.41
N GLN A 47 -5.97 8.16 13.75
CA GLN A 47 -5.88 7.61 15.11
C GLN A 47 -5.11 8.54 16.07
N ASN A 48 -4.06 9.20 15.59
CA ASN A 48 -3.33 10.18 16.39
C ASN A 48 -2.91 11.40 15.55
N PRO A 49 -3.80 12.41 15.42
CA PRO A 49 -3.55 13.59 14.62
C PRO A 49 -2.39 14.47 15.09
N LYS A 50 -1.90 14.26 16.33
CA LYS A 50 -0.75 14.99 16.87
C LYS A 50 0.57 14.50 16.27
N LEU A 51 0.60 13.29 15.70
CA LEU A 51 1.78 12.77 15.02
C LEU A 51 1.78 13.26 13.57
N SER A 52 2.85 13.95 13.19
CA SER A 52 3.07 14.46 11.84
C SER A 52 3.57 13.38 10.86
N PHE A 53 2.94 12.19 10.87
CA PHE A 53 3.23 11.19 9.85
C PHE A 53 2.74 11.71 8.51
N GLU A 54 3.60 11.73 7.50
CA GLU A 54 3.24 12.11 6.15
C GLU A 54 4.03 11.27 5.14
N PRO A 55 3.49 11.04 3.93
CA PRO A 55 4.26 10.39 2.88
C PRO A 55 5.51 11.21 2.55
N LYS A 56 6.69 10.57 2.65
CA LYS A 56 7.98 11.21 2.33
C LYS A 56 8.60 10.71 1.04
N LEU A 57 8.42 9.42 0.75
CA LEU A 57 9.04 8.75 -0.39
C LEU A 57 8.16 7.59 -0.84
N THR A 58 7.91 7.49 -2.14
CA THR A 58 7.37 6.28 -2.75
C THR A 58 8.50 5.28 -2.93
N LEU A 59 8.46 4.18 -2.18
CA LEU A 59 9.49 3.13 -2.27
C LEU A 59 9.33 2.28 -3.54
N THR A 60 8.09 1.91 -3.84
CA THR A 60 7.72 1.12 -5.02
C THR A 60 6.22 1.20 -5.22
N VAL A 61 5.78 0.97 -6.45
CA VAL A 61 4.36 0.88 -6.80
C VAL A 61 4.11 -0.54 -7.31
N PHE A 62 3.33 -1.27 -6.52
CA PHE A 62 3.06 -2.69 -6.74
C PHE A 62 1.87 -2.90 -7.69
N ASP A 63 2.06 -3.78 -8.66
CA ASP A 63 0.97 -4.32 -9.47
C ASP A 63 0.20 -5.37 -8.65
N LEU A 64 -0.84 -4.91 -7.95
CA LEU A 64 -1.71 -5.81 -7.20
C LEU A 64 -2.63 -6.58 -8.16
N ALA A 65 -2.70 -7.90 -7.96
CA ALA A 65 -3.50 -8.81 -8.78
C ALA A 65 -4.48 -9.62 -7.92
N ILE A 66 -5.53 -10.13 -8.56
CA ILE A 66 -6.48 -11.04 -7.92
C ILE A 66 -5.94 -12.47 -8.02
N GLY A 67 -5.66 -13.09 -6.87
CA GLY A 67 -5.28 -14.49 -6.79
C GLY A 67 -6.46 -15.40 -7.13
N VAL A 68 -6.26 -16.35 -8.05
CA VAL A 68 -7.25 -17.37 -8.43
C VAL A 68 -6.65 -18.77 -8.30
N LYS A 69 -7.52 -19.78 -8.16
CA LYS A 69 -7.08 -21.18 -8.14
C LYS A 69 -6.42 -21.56 -9.47
N LYS A 70 -5.36 -22.36 -9.41
CA LYS A 70 -4.69 -22.87 -10.62
C LYS A 70 -5.67 -23.72 -11.43
N GLY A 71 -5.71 -23.49 -12.75
CA GLY A 71 -6.58 -24.24 -13.66
C GLY A 71 -7.95 -23.60 -13.93
N GLU A 72 -8.15 -22.33 -13.53
CA GLU A 72 -9.41 -21.59 -13.74
C GLU A 72 -9.26 -20.51 -14.85
N PRO A 73 -9.11 -20.88 -16.14
CA PRO A 73 -8.86 -19.90 -17.21
C PRO A 73 -10.06 -18.97 -17.43
N GLU A 74 -11.28 -19.47 -17.37
CA GLU A 74 -12.51 -18.68 -17.60
C GLU A 74 -12.70 -17.63 -16.50
N LEU A 75 -12.53 -18.00 -15.23
CA LEU A 75 -12.63 -17.05 -14.11
C LEU A 75 -11.53 -15.98 -14.22
N LYS A 76 -10.30 -16.39 -14.52
CA LYS A 76 -9.19 -15.45 -14.72
C LYS A 76 -9.51 -14.45 -15.84
N GLU A 77 -10.04 -14.93 -16.97
CA GLU A 77 -10.43 -14.09 -18.09
C GLU A 77 -11.55 -13.11 -17.71
N LYS A 78 -12.61 -13.59 -17.03
CA LYS A 78 -13.69 -12.73 -16.55
C LYS A 78 -13.24 -11.66 -15.58
N LEU A 79 -12.34 -11.98 -14.65
CA LEU A 79 -11.77 -10.99 -13.74
C LEU A 79 -10.93 -9.96 -14.49
N ASN A 80 -10.10 -10.39 -15.45
CA ASN A 80 -9.30 -9.48 -16.27
C ASN A 80 -10.18 -8.56 -17.14
N GLU A 81 -11.22 -9.10 -17.79
CA GLU A 81 -12.22 -8.32 -18.53
C GLU A 81 -12.85 -7.24 -17.64
N TRP A 82 -13.25 -7.63 -16.42
CA TRP A 82 -13.82 -6.71 -15.45
C TRP A 82 -12.83 -5.62 -15.04
N ILE A 83 -11.56 -5.96 -14.75
CA ILE A 83 -10.52 -5.00 -14.40
C ILE A 83 -10.32 -4.00 -15.54
N VAL A 84 -10.08 -4.47 -16.76
CA VAL A 84 -9.83 -3.62 -17.94
C VAL A 84 -11.02 -2.70 -18.22
N THR A 85 -12.24 -3.24 -18.14
CA THR A 85 -13.48 -2.46 -18.35
C THR A 85 -13.60 -1.33 -17.31
N ASN A 86 -13.35 -1.64 -16.04
CA ASN A 86 -13.52 -0.67 -14.96
C ASN A 86 -12.34 0.31 -14.79
N LEU A 87 -11.16 -0.03 -15.29
CA LEU A 87 -10.09 0.94 -15.50
C LEU A 87 -10.47 1.94 -16.59
N LYS A 88 -10.88 1.44 -17.77
CA LYS A 88 -11.24 2.30 -18.92
C LYS A 88 -12.41 3.25 -18.65
N ASN A 89 -13.42 2.79 -17.91
CA ASN A 89 -14.60 3.60 -17.60
C ASN A 89 -14.45 4.45 -16.31
N GLY A 90 -13.29 4.40 -15.65
CA GLY A 90 -12.99 5.16 -14.43
C GLY A 90 -13.64 4.65 -13.14
N LYS A 91 -14.50 3.62 -13.18
CA LYS A 91 -15.17 3.09 -11.97
C LYS A 91 -14.17 2.50 -10.98
N LEU A 92 -13.13 1.81 -11.45
CA LEU A 92 -12.13 1.24 -10.57
C LEU A 92 -11.33 2.34 -9.88
N ASN A 93 -11.00 3.42 -10.60
CA ASN A 93 -10.37 4.60 -10.01
C ASN A 93 -11.26 5.27 -8.95
N ALA A 94 -12.55 5.45 -9.24
CA ALA A 94 -13.50 6.02 -8.28
C ALA A 94 -13.65 5.16 -7.01
N ILE A 95 -13.64 3.84 -7.14
CA ILE A 95 -13.61 2.91 -6.00
C ILE A 95 -12.31 3.11 -5.21
N TYR A 96 -11.18 3.16 -5.89
CA TYR A 96 -9.88 3.32 -5.26
C TYR A 96 -9.78 4.64 -4.47
N GLU A 97 -10.16 5.76 -5.09
CA GLU A 97 -10.20 7.08 -4.43
C GLU A 97 -11.10 7.08 -3.19
N LYS A 98 -12.28 6.47 -3.27
CA LYS A 98 -13.23 6.41 -2.15
C LYS A 98 -12.63 5.74 -0.91
N TYR A 99 -11.87 4.67 -1.07
CA TYR A 99 -11.35 3.88 0.05
C TYR A 99 -9.91 4.22 0.43
N HIS A 100 -9.11 4.72 -0.50
CA HIS A 100 -7.68 5.00 -0.29
C HIS A 100 -7.35 6.50 -0.22
N GLY A 101 -8.26 7.38 -0.69
CA GLY A 101 -8.16 8.83 -0.61
C GLY A 101 -7.35 9.49 -1.73
N GLU A 102 -6.85 8.70 -2.69
CA GLU A 102 -6.00 9.14 -3.80
C GLU A 102 -6.34 8.33 -5.06
N ALA A 103 -6.02 8.85 -6.24
CA ALA A 103 -6.23 8.16 -7.50
C ALA A 103 -5.28 6.96 -7.67
N ILE A 104 -5.66 5.97 -8.48
CA ILE A 104 -4.74 4.91 -8.89
C ILE A 104 -3.55 5.57 -9.60
N PRO A 105 -2.30 5.24 -9.25
CA PRO A 105 -1.13 5.82 -9.90
C PRO A 105 -1.19 5.71 -11.42
N ALA A 106 -0.92 6.81 -12.13
CA ALA A 106 -0.97 6.85 -13.59
C ALA A 106 -0.04 5.81 -14.24
N GLU A 107 1.05 5.46 -13.57
CA GLU A 107 1.97 4.41 -14.04
C GLU A 107 1.34 3.00 -14.04
N ILE A 108 0.33 2.74 -13.22
CA ILE A 108 -0.44 1.48 -13.22
C ILE A 108 -1.45 1.50 -14.37
N ILE A 109 -2.15 2.63 -14.53
CA ILE A 109 -3.17 2.79 -15.58
C ILE A 109 -2.54 2.72 -16.98
N ASN A 110 -1.35 3.28 -17.15
CA ASN A 110 -0.66 3.39 -18.43
C ASN A 110 0.37 2.28 -18.69
N ARG A 111 0.51 1.31 -17.78
CA ARG A 111 1.45 0.18 -17.95
C ARG A 111 0.96 -0.68 -19.12
N LYS A 112 1.81 -0.85 -20.14
CA LYS A 112 1.55 -1.69 -21.31
C LYS A 112 1.92 -3.13 -21.05
#